data_AF-A0A845RJP2-F1
#
_entry.id   AF-A0A845RJP2-F1
#
_cell.length_a   1.000
_cell.length_b   1.000
_cell.length_c   1.000
_cell.angle_alpha   90.00
_cell.angle_beta   90.00
_cell.angle_gamma   90.00
#
_symmetry.space_group_name_H-M   'P 1'
#
loop_
_entity.id
_entity.type
_entity.pdbx_description
1 polymer ?
#
loop_
_entity_poly.entity_id
_entity_poly.type
_entity_poly.pdbx_seq_one_letter_code
_entity_poly.pdbx_strand_id
1 'polypeptide(L)' 'MSHKKNTTGLNELLSADSRAKSYFMSLPDYVQGMIQQRSDNVHSMDELHRYAENLLAGDK' A
#
# COMPACT_ATOMS: atom_id res chain seq x y z
N MET A 1 23.86 -0.29 -17.63
CA MET A 1 22.40 -0.55 -17.68
C MET A 1 21.89 -0.60 -16.24
N SER A 2 21.39 0.51 -15.72
CA SER A 2 20.75 0.51 -14.40
C SER A 2 19.26 0.46 -14.61
N HIS A 3 18.66 -0.73 -14.49
CA HIS A 3 17.22 -0.88 -14.36
C HIS A 3 16.83 -0.26 -13.02
N LYS A 4 16.59 1.06 -13.02
CA LYS A 4 15.93 1.74 -11.91
C LYS A 4 14.54 1.13 -11.86
N LYS A 5 14.32 0.14 -11.00
CA LYS A 5 12.96 -0.24 -10.60
C LYS A 5 12.34 1.07 -10.14
N ASN A 6 11.38 1.59 -10.89
CA ASN A 6 10.56 2.70 -10.42
C ASN A 6 9.79 2.14 -9.22
N THR A 7 10.37 2.25 -8.03
CA THR A 7 9.74 1.92 -6.75
C THR A 7 8.77 3.04 -6.38
N THR A 8 7.94 3.45 -7.33
CA THR A 8 6.97 4.54 -7.18
C THR A 8 5.71 4.03 -6.49
N GLY A 9 4.97 4.94 -5.85
CA GLY A 9 3.73 4.59 -5.15
C GLY A 9 3.98 3.94 -3.80
N LEU A 10 3.30 2.82 -3.54
CA LEU A 10 3.24 2.21 -2.21
C LEU A 10 4.63 1.90 -1.67
N ASN A 11 5.51 1.32 -2.48
CA ASN A 11 6.86 0.96 -2.03
C ASN A 11 7.69 2.18 -1.61
N GLU A 12 7.49 3.33 -2.27
CA GLU A 12 8.10 4.60 -1.88
C GLU A 12 7.55 5.07 -0.53
N LEU A 13 6.22 5.07 -0.39
CA LEU A 13 5.52 5.43 0.83
C LEU A 13 5.95 4.55 2.02
N LEU A 14 6.00 3.23 1.86
CA LEU A 14 6.39 2.30 2.93
C LEU A 14 7.88 2.43 3.29
N SER A 15 8.71 2.90 2.36
CA SER A 15 10.13 3.15 2.62
C SER A 15 10.36 4.50 3.32
N ALA A 16 9.52 5.50 3.02
CA ALA A 16 9.65 6.86 3.54
C ALA A 16 8.90 7.10 4.86
N ASP A 17 7.77 6.43 5.10
CA ASP A 17 6.95 6.57 6.32
C ASP A 17 6.81 5.22 7.04
N SER A 18 7.48 5.11 8.19
CA SER A 18 7.42 3.92 9.04
C SER A 18 6.02 3.65 9.58
N ARG A 19 5.17 4.67 9.74
CA ARG A 19 3.78 4.50 10.18
C ARG A 19 2.94 3.88 9.08
N ALA A 20 3.14 4.29 7.83
CA ALA A 20 2.49 3.67 6.68
C ALA A 20 2.89 2.20 6.55
N LYS A 21 4.18 1.89 6.76
CA LYS A 21 4.66 0.50 6.82
C LYS A 21 4.02 -0.32 7.93
N SER A 22 3.98 0.21 9.15
CA SER A 22 3.35 -0.49 10.28
C SER A 22 1.86 -0.71 10.05
N TYR A 23 1.15 0.28 9.51
CA TYR A 23 -0.27 0.14 9.16
C TYR A 23 -0.47 -0.94 8.09
N PHE A 24 0.26 -0.86 6.98
CA PHE A 24 0.16 -1.83 5.89
C PHE A 24 0.41 -3.26 6.37
N MET A 25 1.45 -3.47 7.19
CA MET A 25 1.78 -4.79 7.77
C MET A 25 0.75 -5.29 8.79
N SER A 26 -0.11 -4.41 9.32
CA SER A 26 -1.19 -4.79 10.25
C SER A 26 -2.48 -5.23 9.54
N LEU A 27 -2.60 -4.96 8.22
CA LEU A 27 -3.75 -5.36 7.42
C LEU A 27 -3.78 -6.88 7.21
N PRO A 28 -4.95 -7.50 7.00
CA PRO A 28 -5.03 -8.91 6.59
C PRO A 28 -4.24 -9.19 5.30
N ASP A 29 -3.69 -10.41 5.17
CA ASP A 29 -2.86 -10.79 4.01
C ASP A 29 -3.56 -10.56 2.67
N TYR A 30 -4.87 -10.83 2.59
CA TYR A 30 -5.63 -10.60 1.36
C TYR A 30 -5.71 -9.10 1.00
N VAL A 31 -5.88 -8.23 1.99
CA VAL A 31 -5.89 -6.77 1.79
C VAL A 31 -4.50 -6.28 1.36
N GLN A 32 -3.45 -6.76 2.02
CA GLN A 32 -2.06 -6.44 1.64
C GLN A 32 -1.78 -6.85 0.19
N GLY A 33 -2.17 -8.07 -0.21
CA GLY A 33 -2.01 -8.55 -1.58
C GLY A 33 -2.78 -7.72 -2.62
N MET A 34 -4.03 -7.34 -2.30
CA MET A 34 -4.85 -6.51 -3.19
C MET A 34 -4.29 -5.09 -3.35
N ILE A 35 -3.77 -4.50 -2.28
CA ILE A 35 -3.12 -3.18 -2.32
C ILE A 35 -1.80 -3.26 -3.10
N GLN A 36 -1.02 -4.33 -2.94
CA GLN A 36 0.21 -4.55 -3.72
C GLN A 36 -0.06 -4.64 -5.23
N GLN A 37 -1.17 -5.25 -5.66
CA GLN A 37 -1.53 -5.29 -7.09
C GLN A 37 -1.81 -3.90 -7.68
N ARG A 38 -2.09 -2.89 -6.83
CA ARG A 38 -2.33 -1.50 -7.23
C ARG A 38 -1.34 -0.56 -6.57
N SER A 39 -0.11 -1.04 -6.30
CA SER A 39 0.92 -0.28 -5.59
C SER A 39 1.21 1.07 -6.22
N ASP A 40 1.15 1.17 -7.55
CA ASP A 40 1.42 2.41 -8.28
C ASP A 40 0.38 3.51 -8.05
N ASN A 41 -0.78 3.21 -7.46
CA ASN A 41 -1.86 4.19 -7.21
C ASN A 41 -1.97 4.63 -5.74
N VAL A 42 -1.03 4.21 -4.89
CA VAL A 42 -1.04 4.54 -3.46
C VAL A 42 0.21 5.35 -3.13
N HIS A 43 0.08 6.67 -3.00
CA HIS A 43 1.21 7.57 -2.79
C HIS A 43 1.22 8.20 -1.39
N SER A 44 0.13 8.05 -0.64
CA SER A 44 -0.04 8.69 0.66
C SER A 44 -0.72 7.78 1.69
N MET A 45 -0.58 8.14 2.97
CA MET A 45 -1.25 7.43 4.06
C MET A 45 -2.79 7.46 3.93
N ASP A 46 -3.35 8.59 3.48
CA ASP A 46 -4.80 8.74 3.29
C ASP A 46 -5.33 7.79 2.22
N GLU A 47 -4.65 7.72 1.07
CA GLU A 47 -5.01 6.78 0.01
C GLU A 47 -4.88 5.33 0.47
N LEU A 48 -3.84 5.01 1.24
CA LEU A 48 -3.64 3.68 1.81
C LEU A 48 -4.79 3.29 2.76
N HIS A 49 -5.15 4.17 3.68
CA HIS A 49 -6.30 3.99 4.58
C HIS A 49 -7.58 3.78 3.79
N ARG A 50 -7.90 4.70 2.89
CA ARG A 50 -9.14 4.66 2.11
C ARG A 50 -9.24 3.38 1.27
N TYR A 51 -8.14 2.91 0.70
CA TYR A 51 -8.13 1.64 -0.03
C TYR A 51 -8.39 0.45 0.88
N ALA A 52 -7.69 0.39 2.01
CA ALA A 52 -7.85 -0.67 2.99
C ALA A 52 -9.27 -0.70 3.55
N GLU A 53 -9.85 0.45 3.89
CA GLU A 53 -11.23 0.56 4.38
C GLU A 53 -12.25 0.06 3.35
N ASN A 54 -12.10 0.41 2.07
CA ASN A 54 -12.97 -0.08 1.00
C ASN A 54 -12.89 -1.61 0.83
N LEU A 55 -11.68 -2.18 0.92
CA LEU A 55 -11.47 -3.62 0.82
C LEU A 55 -12.06 -4.37 2.02
N LEU A 56 -11.89 -3.84 3.23
CA LEU A 56 -12.45 -4.40 4.46
C LEU A 56 -13.98 -4.27 4.51
N ALA A 57 -14.53 -3.19 3.95
CA ALA A 57 -15.98 -2.99 3.89
C ALA A 57 -16.66 -3.90 2.86
N GLY A 58 -15.97 -4.24 1.76
CA GLY A 58 -16.47 -5.12 0.71
C GLY A 58 -16.38 -6.62 1.03
N ASP A 59 -15.67 -6.99 2.09
CA ASP A 59 -15.52 -8.37 2.60
C ASP A 59 -16.66 -8.80 3.54
N LYS A 60 -17.74 -8.01 3.62
CA LYS A 60 -18.83 -8.14 4.59
C LYS A 60 -20.13 -8.68 3.98
#